data_AF-A0A2W6BZF6-F1
#
_entry.id   AF-A0A2W6BZF6-F1
#
_cell.length_a   1.000
_cell.length_b   1.000
_cell.length_c   1.000
_cell.angle_alpha   90.00
_cell.angle_beta   90.00
_cell.angle_gamma   90.00
#
_symmetry.space_group_name_H-M   'P 1'
#
loop_
_entity.id
_entity.type
_entity.pdbx_description
1 polymer ?
#
loop_
_entity_poly.entity_id
_entity_poly.type
_entity_poly.pdbx_seq_one_letter_code
_entity_poly.pdbx_strand_id
1 'polypeptide(L)' 'MVEQPTSASCWSSCQLVDHVEEVRRRQTEVVRLLPWLIADPPLVEALELMSWAVTELIEHHDGLHEDDVLVQVIES' A
#
# COMPACT_ATOMS: atom_id res chain seq x y z
N MET A 1 14.36 -16.37 26.90
CA MET A 1 14.36 -16.63 25.45
C MET A 1 13.78 -15.40 24.79
N VAL A 2 14.56 -14.74 23.93
CA VAL A 2 14.15 -13.52 23.22
C VAL A 2 13.34 -13.96 22.02
N GLU A 3 12.05 -13.64 21.97
CA GLU A 3 11.21 -13.93 20.81
C GLU A 3 11.70 -13.06 19.64
N GLN A 4 12.27 -13.73 18.64
CA GLN A 4 12.63 -13.12 17.35
C GLN A 4 11.35 -12.59 16.67
N PRO A 5 11.45 -11.51 15.87
CA PRO A 5 10.32 -11.07 15.05
C PRO A 5 9.92 -12.20 14.09
N THR A 6 8.73 -12.75 14.32
CA THR A 6 8.14 -13.81 13.52
C THR A 6 8.02 -13.38 12.06
N SER A 7 8.68 -14.15 11.19
CA SER A 7 8.33 -14.45 9.80
C SER A 7 7.80 -13.30 8.96
N ALA A 8 8.55 -12.89 7.93
CA ALA A 8 7.95 -12.38 6.71
C ALA A 8 6.86 -13.38 6.28
N SER A 9 5.59 -13.03 6.48
CA SER A 9 4.50 -13.92 6.11
C SER A 9 4.44 -13.94 4.59
N CYS A 10 4.93 -15.03 3.99
CA CYS A 10 4.71 -15.28 2.57
C CYS A 10 3.21 -15.37 2.33
N TRP A 11 2.63 -14.31 1.80
CA TRP A 11 1.26 -14.34 1.30
C TRP A 11 1.23 -15.07 -0.03
N SER A 12 0.15 -15.83 -0.27
CA SER A 12 -0.14 -16.27 -1.62
C SER A 12 -0.49 -15.07 -2.50
N SER A 13 -0.35 -15.19 -3.82
CA SER A 13 -0.64 -14.08 -4.74
C SER A 13 -2.08 -13.57 -4.60
N CYS A 14 -3.06 -14.44 -4.34
CA CYS A 14 -4.44 -14.03 -4.09
C CYS A 14 -4.58 -13.22 -2.78
N GLN A 15 -3.92 -13.66 -1.70
CA GLN A 15 -3.93 -12.94 -0.42
C GLN A 15 -3.25 -11.58 -0.51
N LEU A 16 -2.22 -11.46 -1.36
CA LEU A 16 -1.55 -10.19 -1.62
C LEU A 16 -2.46 -9.21 -2.36
N VAL A 17 -3.18 -9.67 -3.39
CA VAL A 17 -4.14 -8.83 -4.13
C VAL A 17 -5.24 -8.32 -3.19
N ASP A 18 -5.89 -9.21 -2.44
CA ASP A 18 -6.95 -8.84 -1.48
C ASP A 18 -6.45 -7.81 -0.45
N HIS A 19 -5.20 -7.97 0.00
CA HIS A 19 -4.59 -7.04 0.93
C HIS A 19 -4.32 -5.67 0.32
N VAL A 20 -3.78 -5.62 -0.91
CA VAL A 20 -3.53 -4.37 -1.63
C VAL A 20 -4.84 -3.61 -1.88
N GLU A 21 -5.91 -4.32 -2.24
CA GLU A 21 -7.24 -3.70 -2.38
C GLU A 21 -7.75 -3.10 -1.07
N GLU A 22 -7.60 -3.81 0.04
CA GLU A 22 -7.99 -3.29 1.36
C GLU A 22 -7.13 -2.10 1.80
N VAL A 23 -5.83 -2.11 1.50
CA VAL A 23 -4.94 -0.96 1.72
C VAL A 23 -5.39 0.24 0.89
N ARG A 24 -5.74 0.05 -0.39
CA ARG A 24 -6.28 1.11 -1.26
C ARG A 24 -7.58 1.70 -0.72
N ARG A 25 -8.49 0.84 -0.24
CA ARG A 25 -9.76 1.27 0.36
C ARG A 25 -9.52 2.15 1.59
N ARG A 26 -8.65 1.71 2.50
CA ARG A 26 -8.28 2.47 3.71
C ARG A 26 -7.55 3.77 3.38
N GLN A 27 -6.65 3.74 2.40
CA GLN A 27 -5.91 4.91 1.96
C GLN A 27 -6.85 5.98 1.38
N THR A 28 -7.87 5.56 0.63
CA THR A 28 -8.93 6.45 0.15
C THR A 28 -9.70 7.10 1.30
N GLU A 29 -10.00 6.34 2.36
CA GLU A 29 -10.65 6.88 3.56
C GLU A 29 -9.77 7.90 4.29
N VAL A 30 -8.47 7.62 4.43
CA VAL A 30 -7.49 8.55 5.04
C VAL A 30 -7.43 9.85 4.24
N VAL A 31 -7.22 9.79 2.93
CA VAL A 31 -7.16 10.97 2.06
C VAL A 31 -8.44 11.80 2.14
N ARG A 32 -9.61 11.14 2.21
CA ARG A 32 -10.90 11.83 2.34
C ARG A 32 -11.05 12.56 3.69
N LEU A 33 -10.51 11.99 4.76
CA LEU A 33 -10.63 12.54 6.11
C LEU A 33 -9.59 13.62 6.43
N LEU A 34 -8.43 13.56 5.77
CA LEU A 34 -7.28 14.40 6.07
C LEU A 34 -7.57 15.93 6.01
N PRO A 35 -8.34 16.46 5.03
CA PRO A 35 -8.70 17.89 5.00
C PRO A 35 -9.56 18.36 6.18
N TRP A 36 -10.20 17.43 6.90
CA TRP A 36 -11.08 17.72 8.03
C TRP A 36 -10.41 17.48 9.38
N LEU A 37 -9.15 17.04 9.37
CA LEU A 37 -8.40 16.74 10.58
C LEU A 37 -7.98 18.04 11.27
N ILE A 38 -8.47 18.25 12.49
CA ILE A 38 -8.02 19.33 13.37
C ILE A 38 -6.97 18.72 14.30
N ALA A 39 -5.70 18.95 13.99
CA ALA A 39 -4.55 18.43 14.71
C ALA A 39 -3.38 19.42 14.70
N ASP A 40 -2.33 19.13 15.47
CA ASP A 40 -1.10 19.91 15.44
C ASP A 40 -0.48 19.91 14.02
N PRO A 41 -0.01 21.05 13.48
CA PRO A 41 0.49 21.12 12.11
C PRO A 41 1.57 20.09 11.76
N PRO A 42 2.57 19.78 12.63
CA PRO A 42 3.56 18.74 12.33
C PRO A 42 2.95 17.33 12.22
N LEU A 43 1.85 17.06 12.93
CA LEU A 43 1.14 15.79 12.84
C LEU A 43 0.38 15.69 11.51
N VAL A 44 -0.21 16.79 11.05
CA VAL A 44 -0.86 16.86 9.72
C VAL A 44 0.17 16.62 8.62
N GLU A 45 1.32 17.31 8.66
CA GLU A 45 2.41 17.11 7.69
C GLU A 45 2.92 15.66 7.68
N ALA A 46 3.10 15.04 8.85
CA ALA A 46 3.52 13.65 8.94
C ALA A 46 2.47 12.69 8.32
N LEU A 47 1.18 12.95 8.55
CA LEU A 47 0.08 12.17 7.97
C LEU A 47 -0.01 12.34 6.46
N GLU A 48 0.22 13.55 5.93
CA GLU A 48 0.30 13.82 4.50
C GLU A 48 1.46 13.06 3.85
N LEU A 49 2.65 13.08 4.46
CA LEU A 49 3.81 12.35 3.98
C LEU A 49 3.58 10.83 3.97
N MET A 50 2.99 10.28 5.04
CA MET A 50 2.64 8.85 5.09
C MET A 50 1.59 8.50 4.04
N SER A 51 0.58 9.36 3.87
CA SER A 51 -0.46 9.18 2.86
C SER A 51 0.15 9.17 1.45
N TRP A 52 1.07 10.09 1.15
CA TRP A 52 1.80 10.12 -0.12
C TRP A 52 2.60 8.84 -0.36
N ALA A 53 3.39 8.42 0.62
CA ALA A 53 4.22 7.21 0.50
C ALA A 53 3.38 5.94 0.24
N VAL A 54 2.21 5.82 0.87
CA VAL A 54 1.30 4.69 0.63
C VAL A 54 0.68 4.76 -0.77
N THR A 55 0.30 5.95 -1.23
CA THR A 55 -0.20 6.15 -2.61
C THR A 55 0.86 5.76 -3.64
N GLU A 56 2.10 6.25 -3.50
CA GLU A 56 3.21 5.90 -4.38
C GLU A 56 3.50 4.40 -4.41
N LEU A 57 3.41 3.73 -3.26
CA LEU A 57 3.60 2.28 -3.17
C LEU A 57 2.51 1.50 -3.92
N ILE A 58 1.25 1.94 -3.83
CA ILE A 58 0.12 1.36 -4.56
C ILE A 58 0.31 1.56 -6.07
N GLU A 59 0.66 2.78 -6.49
CA GLU A 59 0.90 3.11 -7.90
C GLU A 59 2.08 2.31 -8.48
N HIS A 60 3.16 2.15 -7.71
CA HIS A 60 4.29 1.33 -8.11
C HIS A 60 3.91 -0.15 -8.24
N HIS A 61 3.13 -0.69 -7.29
CA HIS A 61 2.59 -2.05 -7.40
C HIS A 61 1.72 -2.21 -8.65
N ASP A 62 0.83 -1.25 -8.94
CA ASP A 62 -0.02 -1.29 -10.14
C ASP A 62 0.81 -1.23 -11.43
N GLY A 63 1.87 -0.42 -11.46
CA GLY A 63 2.79 -0.34 -12.61
C GLY A 63 3.63 -1.60 -12.80
N LEU A 64 3.99 -2.33 -11.74
CA LEU A 64 4.68 -3.62 -11.84
C LEU A 64 3.81 -4.71 -12.49
N HIS A 65 2.48 -4.63 -12.37
CA HIS A 65 1.56 -5.56 -13.06
C HIS A 65 1.58 -5.38 -14.58
N GLU A 66 1.95 -4.21 -15.12
CA GLU A 66 2.02 -4.00 -16.57
C GLU A 66 3.15 -4.80 -17.24
N ASP A 67 4.30 -4.93 -16.56
CA ASP A 67 5.43 -5.73 -17.04
C ASP A 67 5.16 -7.24 -16.93
N ASP A 68 4.49 -7.70 -15.87
CA ASP A 68 4.13 -9.12 -15.68
C ASP A 68 3.07 -9.61 -16.71
N VAL A 69 2.15 -8.75 -17.13
CA VAL A 69 1.19 -9.05 -18.21
C VAL A 69 1.90 -9.21 -19.56
N LEU A 70 2.92 -8.41 -19.84
CA LEU A 70 3.71 -8.52 -21.07
C LEU A 70 4.53 -9.82 -21.12
N VAL A 71 5.09 -10.27 -19.99
CA VAL A 71 5.83 -11.54 -19.91
C VAL A 71 4.92 -12.74 -20.17
N GLN A 72 3.70 -12.77 -19.62
CA GLN A 72 2.75 -13.87 -19.87
C GLN A 72 2.29 -13.97 -21.33
N VAL A 73 2.22 -12.84 -22.06
CA VAL A 73 1.87 -12.81 -23.49
C VAL A 73 3.03 -13.28 -24.38
N ILE A 74 4.27 -13.08 -23.96
CA ILE A 74 5.47 -13.51 -24.70
C ILE A 74 5.75 -15.02 -24.51
N GLU A 75 5.36 -15.59 -23.37
CA GLU A 75 5.56 -17.00 -23.05
C GLU A 75 4.40 -17.94 -23.46
N SER A 76 3.34 -17.41 -24.09
CA SER A 76 2.21 -18.17 -24.68
C SER A 76 2.34 -18.35 -26.19
#